data_AF-A0AAD5UHF3-F1
#
_entry.id   AF-A0AAD5UHF3-F1
#
_cell.length_a   1.000
_cell.length_b   1.000
_cell.length_c   1.000
_cell.angle_alpha   90.00
_cell.angle_beta   90.00
_cell.angle_gamma   90.00
#
_symmetry.space_group_name_H-M   'P 1'
#
loop_
_entity.id
_entity.type
_entity.pdbx_description
1 polymer ?
#
loop_
_entity_poly.entity_id
_entity_poly.type
_entity_poly.pdbx_seq_one_letter_code
_entity_poly.pdbx_strand_id
1 'polypeptide(L)'
;MHLGQVEAELIYESHQLTKQRRSIRKYIYGLMAFILGGSLIAYRCQKVDRPLVILVSLDGTRPEYLQRGLTPNLNKIGSGGYMSDMIPVFPSITFPNHYSLATGLIVGNVFYDPVLNDTFVYTDPVKNSESKWWNGEPIWITAVKNGLKSAVCFWPGSEAPVKGLYATYWKKFNQSTTIDEKLGIIFNWIDLPPSQRPSIISVYFPDIDHSGHVAGPNSEMVNNTLMEIDNGFGKLMQGLVDRDIQSSTEIVVVSDHGMGSTDPTKVIYMDDLVPEGDYDVIYNGVLVYLYPKDKTKTVEIAEKFKQEAKASGNFRIWLKEEIPYDVHYNSTRVGPILLIPEREWNFVFRSSYNPENPPFPKGS
;
A
#
# COMPACT_ATOMS: atom_id res chain seq x y z
N MET A 1 8.88 14.07 100.40
CA MET A 1 9.47 14.79 99.25
C MET A 1 9.82 13.90 98.05
N HIS A 2 9.68 12.57 98.12
CA HIS A 2 10.18 11.67 97.06
C HIS A 2 9.13 11.21 96.02
N LEU A 3 7.82 11.30 96.31
CA LEU A 3 6.76 10.84 95.41
C LEU A 3 6.47 11.80 94.24
N GLY A 4 6.56 13.12 94.46
CA GLY A 4 6.26 14.12 93.43
C GLY A 4 7.33 14.25 92.32
N GLN A 5 8.57 13.81 92.57
CA GLN A 5 9.61 13.78 91.54
C GLN A 5 9.42 12.61 90.56
N VAL A 6 9.01 11.44 91.05
CA VAL A 6 8.78 10.26 90.21
C VAL A 6 7.59 10.45 89.27
N GLU A 7 6.50 11.09 89.74
CA GLU A 7 5.36 11.42 88.88
C GLU A 7 5.73 12.43 87.79
N ALA A 8 6.53 13.45 88.10
CA ALA A 8 6.97 14.45 87.12
C ALA A 8 7.85 13.82 86.02
N GLU A 9 8.71 12.88 86.39
CA GLU A 9 9.61 12.17 85.47
C GLU A 9 8.84 11.23 84.53
N LEU A 10 7.86 10.48 85.07
CA LEU A 10 6.97 9.62 84.27
C LEU A 10 6.10 10.42 83.30
N ILE A 11 5.59 11.59 83.71
CA ILE A 11 4.81 12.47 82.83
C ILE A 11 5.71 13.01 81.71
N TYR A 12 6.94 13.42 82.02
CA TYR A 12 7.89 13.91 81.04
C TYR A 12 8.26 12.83 80.00
N GLU A 13 8.58 11.61 80.44
CA GLU A 13 8.85 10.48 79.54
C GLU A 13 7.64 10.13 78.65
N SER A 14 6.43 10.11 79.20
CA SER A 14 5.21 9.87 78.43
C SER A 14 5.02 10.93 77.33
N HIS A 15 5.39 12.18 77.62
CA HIS A 15 5.25 13.29 76.69
C HIS A 15 6.29 13.20 75.57
N GLN A 16 7.52 12.78 75.89
CA GLN A 16 8.57 12.53 74.88
C GLN A 16 8.22 11.35 73.97
N LEU A 17 7.73 10.25 74.53
CA LEU A 17 7.25 9.09 73.75
C LEU A 17 6.10 9.47 72.81
N THR A 18 5.19 10.35 73.26
CA THR A 18 4.07 10.83 72.44
C THR A 18 4.54 11.74 71.29
N LYS A 19 5.53 12.61 71.54
CA LYS A 19 6.17 13.43 70.49
C LYS A 19 6.92 12.56 69.47
N GLN A 20 7.65 11.55 69.93
CA GLN A 20 8.39 10.63 69.06
C GLN A 20 7.44 9.79 68.19
N ARG A 21 6.33 9.27 68.76
CA ARG A 21 5.29 8.55 67.99
C ARG A 21 4.61 9.44 66.94
N ARG A 22 4.35 10.72 67.26
CA ARG A 22 3.81 11.69 66.28
C ARG A 22 4.81 12.00 65.16
N SER A 23 6.10 12.10 65.48
CA SER A 23 7.18 12.30 64.51
C SER A 23 7.28 11.10 63.56
N ILE A 24 7.35 9.88 64.10
CA ILE A 24 7.42 8.63 63.31
C ILE A 24 6.19 8.47 62.41
N ARG A 25 4.97 8.77 62.92
CA ARG A 25 3.76 8.76 62.08
C ARG A 25 3.84 9.75 60.92
N LYS A 26 4.36 10.97 61.13
CA LYS A 26 4.56 11.94 60.05
C LYS A 26 5.53 11.43 58.98
N TYR A 27 6.62 10.76 59.37
CA TYR A 27 7.54 10.13 58.43
C TYR A 27 6.91 8.95 57.69
N ILE A 28 6.12 8.11 58.36
CA ILE A 28 5.42 6.99 57.71
C ILE A 28 4.36 7.49 56.72
N TYR A 29 3.55 8.50 57.09
CA TYR A 29 2.58 9.10 56.17
C TYR A 29 3.25 9.83 55.01
N GLY A 30 4.38 10.49 55.24
CA GLY A 30 5.20 11.09 54.19
C GLY A 30 5.78 10.05 53.23
N LEU A 31 6.29 8.93 53.75
CA LEU A 31 6.84 7.84 52.95
C LEU A 31 5.75 7.11 52.14
N MET A 32 4.58 6.86 52.74
CA MET A 32 3.43 6.28 52.02
C MET A 32 2.90 7.22 50.93
N ALA A 33 2.84 8.54 51.19
CA ALA A 33 2.46 9.53 50.17
C ALA A 33 3.49 9.62 49.03
N PHE A 34 4.78 9.41 49.31
CA PHE A 34 5.84 9.38 48.30
C PHE A 34 5.79 8.10 47.46
N ILE A 35 5.48 6.95 48.05
CA ILE A 35 5.32 5.67 47.34
C ILE A 35 4.05 5.69 46.48
N LEU A 36 2.91 6.16 47.02
CA LEU A 36 1.65 6.27 46.26
C LEU A 36 1.71 7.38 45.19
N GLY A 37 2.36 8.52 45.48
CA GLY A 37 2.57 9.59 44.52
C GLY A 37 3.58 9.23 43.42
N GLY A 38 4.63 8.48 43.76
CA GLY A 38 5.62 7.98 42.81
C GLY A 38 5.06 6.94 41.84
N SER A 39 4.14 6.09 42.30
CA SER A 39 3.45 5.12 41.44
C SER A 39 2.42 5.76 40.49
N LEU A 40 1.80 6.88 40.89
CA LEU A 40 0.86 7.62 40.03
C LEU A 40 1.57 8.49 38.97
N ILE A 41 2.81 8.92 39.21
CA ILE A 41 3.60 9.68 38.24
C ILE A 41 4.33 8.76 37.25
N ALA A 42 4.65 7.51 37.63
CA ALA A 42 5.26 6.53 36.73
C ALA A 42 4.27 5.90 35.71
N TYR A 43 2.96 6.17 35.85
CA TYR A 43 1.95 5.85 34.82
C TYR A 43 1.81 6.94 33.76
N ARG A 44 2.62 8.01 33.80
CA ARG A 44 2.67 9.00 32.72
C ARG A 44 3.46 8.45 31.55
N CYS A 45 2.72 8.19 30.48
CA CYS A 45 3.17 8.09 29.10
C CYS A 45 4.33 7.10 28.94
N GLN A 46 3.97 5.84 28.68
CA GLN A 46 4.88 4.95 27.96
C GLN A 46 5.10 5.64 26.60
N LYS A 47 6.14 6.47 26.55
CA LYS A 47 6.57 7.17 25.36
C LYS A 47 6.69 6.09 24.30
N VAL A 48 5.82 6.12 23.30
CA VAL A 48 5.95 5.23 22.14
C VAL A 48 7.28 5.65 21.53
N ASP A 49 8.36 4.90 21.82
CA ASP A 49 9.74 5.32 21.53
C ASP A 49 9.97 5.53 20.03
N ARG A 50 9.05 5.07 19.17
CA ARG A 50 9.12 5.12 17.72
C ARG A 50 7.71 5.26 17.13
N PRO A 51 7.43 6.27 16.29
CA PRO A 51 6.11 6.43 15.70
C PRO A 51 5.71 5.19 14.89
N LEU A 52 4.43 4.83 14.95
CA LEU A 52 3.84 3.83 14.05
C LEU A 52 3.69 4.46 12.66
N VAL A 53 4.11 3.75 11.60
CA VAL A 53 3.83 4.17 10.22
C VAL A 53 2.70 3.31 9.65
N ILE A 54 1.64 3.94 9.14
CA ILE A 54 0.59 3.27 8.37
C ILE A 54 0.67 3.75 6.92
N LEU A 55 1.13 2.88 6.03
CA LEU A 55 1.17 3.12 4.59
C LEU A 55 -0.10 2.55 3.95
N VAL A 56 -0.98 3.43 3.50
CA VAL A 56 -2.27 3.10 2.89
C VAL A 56 -2.17 3.31 1.38
N SER A 57 -2.42 2.28 0.59
CA SER A 57 -2.61 2.42 -0.86
C SER A 57 -4.08 2.31 -1.22
N LEU A 58 -4.58 3.32 -1.95
CA LEU A 58 -5.89 3.35 -2.56
C LEU A 58 -5.71 3.15 -4.08
N ASP A 59 -5.98 1.94 -4.57
CA ASP A 59 -5.73 1.57 -5.97
C ASP A 59 -6.54 2.44 -6.95
N GLY A 60 -5.94 2.82 -8.07
CA GLY A 60 -6.62 3.54 -9.16
C GLY A 60 -7.20 4.90 -8.77
N THR A 61 -6.70 5.51 -7.70
CA THR A 61 -7.21 6.76 -7.14
C THR A 61 -6.49 7.94 -7.78
N ARG A 62 -7.01 8.39 -8.93
CA ARG A 62 -6.50 9.60 -9.59
C ARG A 62 -6.76 10.87 -8.75
N PRO A 63 -5.88 11.89 -8.80
CA PRO A 63 -5.99 13.08 -7.95
C PRO A 63 -7.34 13.82 -8.04
N GLU A 64 -7.99 13.82 -9.21
CA GLU A 64 -9.26 14.52 -9.42
C GLU A 64 -10.42 13.92 -8.60
N TYR A 65 -10.30 12.67 -8.13
CA TYR A 65 -11.33 12.06 -7.27
C TYR A 65 -11.48 12.78 -5.93
N LEU A 66 -10.37 13.26 -5.37
CA LEU A 66 -10.37 13.97 -4.07
C LEU A 66 -11.02 15.36 -4.17
N GLN A 67 -11.18 15.88 -5.39
CA GLN A 67 -11.82 17.17 -5.67
C GLN A 67 -13.34 17.07 -5.84
N ARG A 68 -13.92 15.86 -5.81
CA ARG A 68 -15.37 15.64 -6.02
C ARG A 68 -16.25 16.04 -4.83
N GLY A 69 -15.65 16.43 -3.70
CA GLY A 69 -16.39 16.74 -2.47
C GLY A 69 -16.95 15.50 -1.75
N LEU A 70 -16.45 14.31 -2.09
CA LEU A 70 -16.92 13.02 -1.57
C LEU A 70 -16.01 12.43 -0.48
N THR A 71 -14.82 13.00 -0.29
CA THR A 71 -13.76 12.44 0.56
C THR A 71 -13.32 13.40 1.69
N PRO A 72 -14.24 13.85 2.56
CA PRO A 72 -13.91 14.83 3.60
C PRO A 72 -12.88 14.33 4.62
N ASN A 73 -12.84 13.03 4.96
CA ASN A 73 -11.88 12.49 5.93
C ASN A 73 -10.46 12.46 5.34
N LEU A 74 -10.30 11.98 4.10
CA LEU A 74 -9.03 11.99 3.38
C LEU A 74 -8.53 13.43 3.18
N ASN A 75 -9.40 14.33 2.74
CA ASN A 75 -9.07 15.74 2.51
C ASN A 75 -8.66 16.44 3.82
N LYS A 76 -9.26 16.07 4.95
CA LYS A 76 -8.89 16.61 6.26
C LYS A 76 -7.44 16.27 6.63
N ILE A 77 -6.98 15.04 6.37
CA ILE A 77 -5.59 14.66 6.62
C ILE A 77 -4.64 15.44 5.71
N GLY A 78 -4.96 15.53 4.42
CA GLY A 78 -4.17 16.33 3.49
C GLY A 78 -4.05 17.79 3.95
N SER A 79 -5.15 18.40 4.39
CA SER A 79 -5.18 19.79 4.87
C SER A 79 -4.43 20.02 6.20
N GLY A 80 -4.37 19.00 7.05
CA GLY A 80 -3.61 19.04 8.31
C GLY A 80 -2.15 18.58 8.18
N GLY A 81 -1.75 18.10 6.99
CA GLY A 81 -0.44 17.55 6.70
C GLY A 81 0.10 18.05 5.37
N TYR A 82 0.50 17.13 4.49
CA TYR A 82 0.97 17.43 3.14
C TYR A 82 0.17 16.62 2.11
N MET A 83 -0.11 17.24 0.97
CA MET A 83 -0.83 16.63 -0.14
C MET A 83 -0.25 17.14 -1.46
N SER A 84 0.00 16.23 -2.39
CA SER A 84 0.53 16.52 -3.72
C SER A 84 0.14 15.41 -4.69
N ASP A 85 0.09 15.75 -5.97
CA ASP A 85 0.03 14.75 -7.03
C ASP A 85 1.33 13.93 -7.04
N MET A 86 1.20 12.64 -7.37
CA MET A 86 2.32 11.71 -7.50
C MET A 86 2.34 11.16 -8.93
N ILE A 87 3.50 11.20 -9.57
CA ILE A 87 3.68 10.64 -10.92
C ILE A 87 4.02 9.15 -10.76
N PRO A 88 3.21 8.23 -11.31
CA PRO A 88 3.52 6.80 -11.27
C PRO A 88 4.73 6.47 -12.15
N VAL A 89 5.40 5.37 -11.85
CA VAL A 89 6.39 4.80 -12.78
C VAL A 89 5.68 4.21 -13.99
N PHE A 90 6.35 4.20 -15.14
CA PHE A 90 5.83 3.53 -16.32
C PHE A 90 6.09 2.01 -16.26
N PRO A 91 5.12 1.16 -16.63
CA PRO A 91 3.72 1.48 -16.88
C PRO A 91 2.94 1.81 -15.62
N SER A 92 1.94 2.70 -15.75
CA SER A 92 1.00 3.08 -14.69
C SER A 92 -0.03 1.96 -14.42
N ILE A 93 0.45 0.80 -13.99
CA ILE A 93 -0.36 -0.38 -13.63
C ILE A 93 0.05 -0.92 -12.25
N THR A 94 -0.82 -1.74 -11.66
CA THR A 94 -0.83 -2.03 -10.22
C THR A 94 0.46 -2.56 -9.63
N PHE A 95 0.95 -3.73 -10.06
CA PHE A 95 2.09 -4.39 -9.42
C PHE A 95 3.41 -3.59 -9.59
N PRO A 96 3.75 -3.06 -10.79
CA PRO A 96 4.86 -2.12 -11.00
C PRO A 96 4.90 -0.98 -10.01
N ASN A 97 3.79 -0.27 -9.84
CA ASN A 97 3.75 0.93 -9.01
C ASN A 97 3.75 0.60 -7.52
N HIS A 98 2.93 -0.37 -7.09
CA HIS A 98 2.93 -0.81 -5.69
C HIS A 98 4.28 -1.36 -5.24
N TYR A 99 4.90 -2.21 -6.07
CA TYR A 99 6.20 -2.75 -5.72
C TYR A 99 7.30 -1.70 -5.89
N SER A 100 7.13 -0.69 -6.75
CA SER A 100 8.04 0.46 -6.81
C SER A 100 7.99 1.31 -5.54
N LEU A 101 6.79 1.59 -5.02
CA LEU A 101 6.60 2.24 -3.71
C LEU A 101 7.27 1.46 -2.57
N ALA A 102 7.33 0.13 -2.68
CA ALA A 102 7.98 -0.72 -1.68
C ALA A 102 9.50 -0.92 -1.90
N THR A 103 9.98 -0.93 -3.15
CA THR A 103 11.33 -1.38 -3.55
C THR A 103 11.97 -0.66 -4.73
N GLY A 104 11.16 -0.13 -5.64
CA GLY A 104 11.54 0.36 -6.96
C GLY A 104 11.52 -0.65 -8.14
N LEU A 105 11.10 -1.93 -8.01
CA LEU A 105 11.49 -2.97 -8.98
C LEU A 105 10.45 -4.09 -9.34
N ILE A 106 9.54 -3.88 -10.29
CA ILE A 106 8.90 -4.94 -11.11
C ILE A 106 8.35 -4.33 -12.42
N VAL A 107 8.34 -5.08 -13.52
CA VAL A 107 8.09 -4.50 -14.86
C VAL A 107 6.65 -4.56 -15.34
N GLY A 108 5.82 -5.42 -14.76
CA GLY A 108 4.46 -5.62 -15.23
C GLY A 108 3.58 -6.45 -14.30
N ASN A 109 2.28 -6.42 -14.58
CA ASN A 109 1.29 -7.35 -14.06
C ASN A 109 1.41 -8.73 -14.74
N VAL A 110 1.83 -8.76 -16.00
CA VAL A 110 2.14 -9.99 -16.75
C VAL A 110 3.39 -9.77 -17.60
N PHE A 111 4.37 -10.67 -17.52
CA PHE A 111 5.58 -10.61 -18.35
C PHE A 111 6.26 -11.99 -18.43
N TYR A 112 6.99 -12.22 -19.52
CA TYR A 112 7.85 -13.39 -19.69
C TYR A 112 9.31 -13.05 -19.34
N ASP A 113 9.97 -13.92 -18.58
CA ASP A 113 11.40 -13.82 -18.30
C ASP A 113 12.17 -14.85 -19.14
N PRO A 114 12.99 -14.41 -20.11
CA PRO A 114 13.71 -15.30 -21.01
C PRO A 114 14.83 -16.09 -20.33
N VAL A 115 15.32 -15.66 -19.16
CA VAL A 115 16.37 -16.36 -18.41
C VAL A 115 15.74 -17.48 -17.58
N LEU A 116 14.61 -17.19 -16.94
CA LEU A 116 13.86 -18.20 -16.16
C LEU A 116 13.05 -19.14 -17.05
N ASN A 117 12.82 -18.75 -18.31
CA ASN A 117 11.92 -19.41 -19.25
C ASN A 117 10.53 -19.66 -18.63
N ASP A 118 9.98 -18.63 -18.01
CA ASP A 118 8.70 -18.69 -17.31
C ASP A 118 7.97 -17.34 -17.39
N THR A 119 6.66 -17.37 -17.17
CA THR A 119 5.78 -16.20 -17.24
C THR A 119 5.23 -15.87 -15.86
N PHE A 120 5.41 -14.62 -15.45
CA PHE A 120 4.75 -14.06 -14.29
C PHE A 120 3.32 -13.65 -14.64
N VAL A 121 2.37 -13.99 -13.77
CA VAL A 121 0.95 -13.60 -13.88
C VAL A 121 0.49 -13.17 -12.49
N TYR A 122 0.13 -11.90 -12.32
CA TYR A 122 -0.19 -11.35 -10.99
C TYR A 122 -1.43 -11.97 -10.33
N THR A 123 -2.40 -12.42 -11.12
CA THR A 123 -3.63 -13.07 -10.64
C THR A 123 -3.45 -14.55 -10.31
N ASP A 124 -2.35 -15.17 -10.73
CA ASP A 124 -2.04 -16.56 -10.40
C ASP A 124 -1.31 -16.59 -9.03
N PRO A 125 -1.95 -17.10 -7.96
CA PRO A 125 -1.35 -17.11 -6.63
C PRO A 125 -0.15 -18.04 -6.52
N VAL A 126 0.00 -19.02 -7.42
CA VAL A 126 1.19 -19.86 -7.46
C VAL A 126 2.34 -19.06 -8.05
N LYS A 127 2.13 -18.43 -9.21
CA LYS A 127 3.17 -17.63 -9.87
C LYS A 127 3.57 -16.41 -9.05
N ASN A 128 2.59 -15.66 -8.53
CA ASN A 128 2.86 -14.39 -7.87
C ASN A 128 3.56 -14.55 -6.50
N SER A 129 3.55 -15.74 -5.90
CA SER A 129 4.18 -16.00 -4.59
C SER A 129 5.60 -16.56 -4.72
N GLU A 130 6.08 -16.84 -5.93
CA GLU A 130 7.44 -17.35 -6.14
C GLU A 130 8.49 -16.24 -5.97
N SER A 131 9.44 -16.45 -5.07
CA SER A 131 10.53 -15.51 -4.76
C SER A 131 11.32 -15.01 -5.98
N LYS A 132 11.47 -15.85 -7.02
CA LYS A 132 12.28 -15.56 -8.23
C LYS A 132 11.82 -14.32 -9.01
N TRP A 133 10.59 -13.88 -8.80
CA TRP A 133 10.04 -12.69 -9.48
C TRP A 133 10.41 -11.38 -8.78
N TRP A 134 10.65 -11.45 -7.46
CA TRP A 134 10.67 -10.32 -6.56
C TRP A 134 12.10 -9.94 -6.16
N ASN A 135 12.61 -8.88 -6.79
CA ASN A 135 13.94 -8.34 -6.53
C ASN A 135 13.89 -7.17 -5.53
N GLY A 136 15.06 -6.60 -5.20
CA GLY A 136 15.11 -5.45 -4.29
C GLY A 136 14.90 -5.85 -2.82
N GLU A 137 14.44 -4.89 -2.02
CA GLU A 137 14.16 -5.10 -0.61
C GLU A 137 12.95 -4.26 -0.19
N PRO A 138 11.77 -4.87 -0.02
CA PRO A 138 10.58 -4.14 0.38
C PRO A 138 10.74 -3.49 1.74
N ILE A 139 10.11 -2.33 1.95
CA ILE A 139 10.16 -1.60 3.22
C ILE A 139 9.82 -2.47 4.44
N TRP A 140 8.90 -3.44 4.30
CA TRP A 140 8.56 -4.39 5.38
C TRP A 140 9.68 -5.40 5.68
N ILE A 141 10.52 -5.74 4.70
CA ILE A 141 11.72 -6.56 4.89
C ILE A 141 12.85 -5.73 5.49
N THR A 142 13.02 -4.48 5.04
CA THR A 142 13.99 -3.54 5.64
C THR A 142 13.70 -3.34 7.13
N ALA A 143 12.43 -3.19 7.52
CA ALA A 143 12.04 -3.13 8.92
C ALA A 143 12.46 -4.39 9.70
N VAL A 144 12.16 -5.59 9.17
CA VAL A 144 12.52 -6.88 9.80
C VAL A 144 14.03 -7.02 9.98
N LYS A 145 14.82 -6.68 8.96
CA LYS A 145 16.29 -6.74 9.03
C LYS A 145 16.90 -5.80 10.06
N ASN A 146 16.22 -4.70 10.37
CA ASN A 146 16.62 -3.73 11.37
C ASN A 146 16.01 -4.01 12.76
N GLY A 147 15.52 -5.23 12.99
CA GLY A 147 14.99 -5.66 14.29
C GLY A 147 13.61 -5.07 14.63
N LEU A 148 12.91 -4.49 13.66
CA LEU A 148 11.54 -3.99 13.81
C LEU A 148 10.53 -5.06 13.39
N LYS A 149 9.31 -4.93 13.88
CA LYS A 149 8.17 -5.73 13.41
C LYS A 149 7.48 -4.99 12.27
N SER A 150 7.05 -5.71 11.24
CA SER A 150 6.29 -5.16 10.12
C SER A 150 5.03 -5.98 9.89
N ALA A 151 3.95 -5.32 9.48
CA ALA A 151 2.72 -5.98 9.09
C ALA A 151 2.27 -5.54 7.70
N VAL A 152 1.79 -6.47 6.90
CA VAL A 152 1.33 -6.18 5.54
C VAL A 152 -0.01 -6.82 5.26
N CYS A 153 -1.02 -6.01 4.96
CA CYS A 153 -2.31 -6.48 4.51
C CYS A 153 -2.43 -6.23 3.00
N PHE A 154 -2.27 -7.30 2.22
CA PHE A 154 -2.60 -7.35 0.79
C PHE A 154 -1.69 -6.56 -0.17
N TRP A 155 -0.57 -6.00 0.29
CA TRP A 155 0.33 -5.28 -0.62
C TRP A 155 0.99 -6.24 -1.64
N PRO A 156 1.04 -5.90 -2.94
CA PRO A 156 1.72 -6.70 -3.95
C PRO A 156 3.15 -7.10 -3.55
N GLY A 157 3.47 -8.38 -3.66
CA GLY A 157 4.79 -8.95 -3.28
C GLY A 157 4.94 -9.35 -1.82
N SER A 158 3.94 -9.06 -0.96
CA SER A 158 3.98 -9.46 0.46
C SER A 158 3.76 -10.95 0.71
N GLU A 159 3.16 -11.66 -0.24
CA GLU A 159 2.92 -13.11 -0.20
C GLU A 159 4.12 -13.94 -0.67
N ALA A 160 5.17 -13.29 -1.18
CA ALA A 160 6.37 -13.95 -1.64
C ALA A 160 7.51 -13.82 -0.60
N PRO A 161 8.32 -14.86 -0.40
CA PRO A 161 9.50 -14.79 0.46
C PRO A 161 10.61 -14.03 -0.25
N VAL A 162 10.63 -12.70 -0.18
CA VAL A 162 11.65 -11.87 -0.84
C VAL A 162 12.99 -12.06 -0.13
N LYS A 163 13.98 -12.61 -0.86
CA LYS A 163 15.28 -13.03 -0.29
C LYS A 163 15.12 -14.00 0.91
N GLY A 164 14.09 -14.85 0.87
CA GLY A 164 13.79 -15.82 1.93
C GLY A 164 13.10 -15.24 3.16
N LEU A 165 12.66 -13.98 3.12
CA LEU A 165 12.05 -13.28 4.26
C LEU A 165 10.62 -12.83 3.94
N TYR A 166 9.78 -12.77 4.98
CA TYR A 166 8.45 -12.15 4.96
C TYR A 166 8.41 -10.96 5.90
N ALA A 167 7.34 -10.16 5.80
CA ALA A 167 6.93 -9.31 6.92
C ALA A 167 6.68 -10.15 8.19
N THR A 168 6.75 -9.53 9.36
CA THR A 168 6.46 -10.26 10.63
C THR A 168 5.04 -10.81 10.64
N TYR A 169 4.10 -9.99 10.18
CA TYR A 169 2.71 -10.38 9.98
C TYR A 169 2.32 -10.07 8.54
N TRP A 170 1.58 -10.95 7.89
CA TRP A 170 1.03 -10.65 6.59
C TRP A 170 -0.27 -11.42 6.36
N LYS A 171 -1.06 -10.95 5.39
CA LYS A 171 -2.31 -11.59 4.99
C LYS A 171 -2.27 -11.90 3.50
N LYS A 172 -2.66 -13.14 3.17
CA LYS A 172 -2.94 -13.56 1.79
C LYS A 172 -4.06 -12.70 1.22
N PHE A 173 -3.90 -12.20 0.00
CA PHE A 173 -4.90 -11.40 -0.68
C PHE A 173 -6.24 -12.14 -0.75
N ASN A 174 -7.30 -11.40 -0.41
CA ASN A 174 -8.67 -11.84 -0.57
C ASN A 174 -9.53 -10.64 -0.97
N GLN A 175 -9.96 -10.63 -2.23
CA GLN A 175 -10.75 -9.54 -2.80
C GLN A 175 -12.10 -9.36 -2.11
N SER A 176 -12.63 -10.39 -1.44
CA SER A 176 -13.91 -10.31 -0.72
C SER A 176 -13.79 -9.71 0.68
N THR A 177 -12.59 -9.40 1.16
CA THR A 177 -12.39 -8.77 2.48
C THR A 177 -12.88 -7.33 2.46
N THR A 178 -13.88 -7.05 3.26
CA THR A 178 -14.49 -5.72 3.39
C THR A 178 -13.54 -4.71 4.02
N ILE A 179 -13.84 -3.43 3.85
CA ILE A 179 -13.11 -2.32 4.49
C ILE A 179 -13.07 -2.51 6.01
N ASP A 180 -14.21 -2.85 6.64
CA ASP A 180 -14.30 -3.00 8.10
C ASP A 180 -13.50 -4.21 8.62
N GLU A 181 -13.51 -5.34 7.90
CA GLU A 181 -12.65 -6.48 8.23
C GLU A 181 -11.17 -6.12 8.13
N LYS A 182 -10.79 -5.34 7.12
CA LYS A 182 -9.41 -4.87 6.93
C LYS A 182 -8.98 -3.93 8.06
N LEU A 183 -9.86 -3.03 8.49
CA LEU A 183 -9.63 -2.19 9.67
C LEU A 183 -9.49 -3.04 10.95
N GLY A 184 -10.30 -4.08 11.11
CA GLY A 184 -10.17 -5.04 12.20
C GLY A 184 -8.79 -5.71 12.22
N ILE A 185 -8.25 -6.11 11.06
CA ILE A 185 -6.89 -6.65 10.95
C ILE A 185 -5.84 -5.63 11.42
N ILE A 186 -5.95 -4.38 10.96
CA ILE A 186 -5.02 -3.31 11.34
C ILE A 186 -5.07 -3.06 12.85
N PHE A 187 -6.26 -2.91 13.43
CA PHE A 187 -6.40 -2.66 14.86
C PHE A 187 -5.91 -3.82 15.71
N ASN A 188 -6.15 -5.07 15.29
CA ASN A 188 -5.59 -6.24 15.97
C ASN A 188 -4.06 -6.21 16.02
N TRP A 189 -3.39 -5.70 14.99
CA TRP A 189 -1.93 -5.52 15.01
C TRP A 189 -1.48 -4.36 15.89
N ILE A 190 -2.22 -3.24 15.88
CA ILE A 190 -1.97 -2.08 16.73
C ILE A 190 -2.10 -2.48 18.21
N ASP A 191 -3.08 -3.30 18.55
CA ASP A 191 -3.40 -3.69 19.93
C ASP A 191 -2.47 -4.76 20.50
N LEU A 192 -1.51 -5.26 19.72
CA LEU A 192 -0.49 -6.18 20.20
C LEU A 192 0.37 -5.53 21.32
N PRO A 193 0.95 -6.35 22.22
CA PRO A 193 1.92 -5.89 23.20
C PRO A 193 3.10 -5.15 22.53
N PRO A 194 3.73 -4.15 23.18
CA PRO A 194 4.78 -3.33 22.56
C PRO A 194 5.94 -4.12 21.91
N SER A 195 6.30 -5.28 22.46
CA SER A 195 7.37 -6.15 21.90
C SER A 195 6.96 -6.92 20.63
N GLN A 196 5.67 -7.00 20.34
CA GLN A 196 5.08 -7.68 19.18
C GLN A 196 4.46 -6.70 18.18
N ARG A 197 4.13 -5.48 18.61
CA ARG A 197 3.49 -4.47 17.78
C ARG A 197 4.35 -4.06 16.57
N PRO A 198 3.80 -4.03 15.35
CA PRO A 198 4.49 -3.53 14.18
C PRO A 198 4.89 -2.06 14.32
N SER A 199 6.06 -1.71 13.78
CA SER A 199 6.48 -0.31 13.56
C SER A 199 5.97 0.24 12.23
N ILE A 200 5.67 -0.65 11.28
CA ILE A 200 5.05 -0.30 9.99
C ILE A 200 3.90 -1.26 9.66
N ILE A 201 2.78 -0.70 9.21
CA ILE A 201 1.63 -1.41 8.67
C ILE A 201 1.41 -0.91 7.24
N SER A 202 1.58 -1.78 6.25
CA SER A 202 1.25 -1.48 4.85
C SER A 202 -0.09 -2.13 4.51
N VAL A 203 -1.04 -1.37 3.97
CA VAL A 203 -2.39 -1.86 3.65
C VAL A 203 -2.82 -1.40 2.26
N TYR A 204 -3.43 -2.31 1.52
CA TYR A 204 -3.91 -2.09 0.15
C TYR A 204 -5.45 -2.15 0.06
N PHE A 205 -6.05 -1.20 -0.64
CA PHE A 205 -7.49 -1.12 -0.95
C PHE A 205 -7.73 -1.12 -2.47
N PRO A 206 -8.20 -2.24 -3.05
CA PRO A 206 -8.45 -2.38 -4.50
C PRO A 206 -9.75 -1.69 -4.98
N ASP A 207 -10.55 -1.18 -4.05
CA ASP A 207 -11.98 -0.95 -4.24
C ASP A 207 -12.27 0.10 -5.32
N ILE A 208 -11.53 1.22 -5.31
CA ILE A 208 -11.71 2.34 -6.24
C ILE A 208 -11.34 1.92 -7.66
N ASP A 209 -10.18 1.29 -7.85
CA ASP A 209 -9.76 0.71 -9.13
C ASP A 209 -10.81 -0.26 -9.69
N HIS A 210 -11.26 -1.22 -8.86
CA HIS A 210 -12.27 -2.18 -9.26
C HIS A 210 -13.56 -1.51 -9.75
N SER A 211 -14.07 -0.51 -9.01
CA SER A 211 -15.25 0.27 -9.43
C SER A 211 -15.00 1.04 -10.73
N GLY A 212 -13.79 1.56 -10.93
CA GLY A 212 -13.36 2.24 -12.15
C GLY A 212 -13.33 1.31 -13.35
N HIS A 213 -12.80 0.10 -13.20
CA HIS A 213 -12.80 -0.92 -14.24
C HIS A 213 -14.22 -1.36 -14.63
N VAL A 214 -15.11 -1.56 -13.65
CA VAL A 214 -16.48 -2.06 -13.88
C VAL A 214 -17.37 -1.00 -14.53
N ALA A 215 -17.32 0.24 -14.05
CA ALA A 215 -18.29 1.27 -14.38
C ALA A 215 -17.71 2.51 -15.09
N GLY A 216 -16.39 2.63 -15.16
CA GLY A 216 -15.69 3.79 -15.70
C GLY A 216 -15.43 4.86 -14.63
N PRO A 217 -14.39 5.69 -14.81
CA PRO A 217 -13.88 6.59 -13.77
C PRO A 217 -14.85 7.69 -13.32
N ASN A 218 -15.84 8.04 -14.14
CA ASN A 218 -16.80 9.12 -13.88
C ASN A 218 -18.17 8.61 -13.42
N SER A 219 -18.26 7.33 -13.06
CA SER A 219 -19.52 6.68 -12.69
C SER A 219 -19.97 7.00 -11.26
N GLU A 220 -21.27 6.83 -11.01
CA GLU A 220 -21.83 6.86 -9.66
C GLU A 220 -21.26 5.74 -8.77
N MET A 221 -20.93 4.58 -9.35
CA MET A 221 -20.29 3.48 -8.63
C MET A 221 -18.95 3.92 -8.02
N VAL A 222 -18.09 4.60 -8.79
CA VAL A 222 -16.84 5.16 -8.27
C VAL A 222 -17.11 6.19 -7.17
N ASN A 223 -18.12 7.05 -7.33
CA ASN A 223 -18.48 8.02 -6.29
C ASN A 223 -18.92 7.34 -4.98
N ASN A 224 -19.70 6.27 -5.07
CA ASN A 224 -20.14 5.50 -3.90
C ASN A 224 -18.95 4.82 -3.22
N THR A 225 -18.06 4.20 -3.99
CA THR A 225 -16.84 3.58 -3.46
C THR A 225 -15.89 4.61 -2.80
N LEU A 226 -15.77 5.82 -3.36
CA LEU A 226 -15.00 6.90 -2.73
C LEU A 226 -15.57 7.26 -1.34
N MET A 227 -16.89 7.38 -1.21
CA MET A 227 -17.54 7.64 0.07
C MET A 227 -17.34 6.49 1.07
N GLU A 228 -17.40 5.24 0.61
CA GLU A 228 -17.17 4.07 1.46
C GLU A 228 -15.73 4.02 2.00
N ILE A 229 -14.74 4.25 1.14
CA ILE A 229 -13.32 4.34 1.51
C ILE A 229 -13.08 5.50 2.47
N ASP A 230 -13.64 6.67 2.19
CA ASP A 230 -13.50 7.84 3.07
C ASP A 230 -14.11 7.59 4.45
N ASN A 231 -15.28 6.96 4.53
CA ASN A 231 -15.89 6.55 5.79
C ASN A 231 -15.03 5.54 6.54
N GLY A 232 -14.45 4.55 5.84
CA GLY A 232 -13.49 3.61 6.41
C GLY A 232 -12.26 4.31 6.97
N PHE A 233 -11.77 5.32 6.27
CA PHE A 233 -10.64 6.12 6.72
C PHE A 233 -10.99 6.97 7.95
N GLY A 234 -12.20 7.52 8.02
CA GLY A 234 -12.73 8.15 9.22
C GLY A 234 -12.74 7.21 10.43
N LYS A 235 -13.16 5.95 10.24
CA LYS A 235 -13.09 4.90 11.27
C LYS A 235 -11.65 4.59 11.69
N LEU A 236 -10.71 4.51 10.74
CA LEU A 236 -9.29 4.34 11.03
C LEU A 236 -8.80 5.44 11.97
N MET A 237 -9.03 6.71 11.60
CA MET A 237 -8.60 7.87 12.37
C MET A 237 -9.22 7.90 13.77
N GLN A 238 -10.53 7.65 13.88
CA GLN A 238 -11.19 7.59 15.17
C GLN A 238 -10.60 6.47 16.04
N GLY A 239 -10.34 5.29 15.47
CA GLY A 239 -9.73 4.19 16.21
C GLY A 239 -8.31 4.46 16.69
N LEU A 240 -7.55 5.34 16.03
CA LEU A 240 -6.24 5.81 16.52
C LEU A 240 -6.38 6.81 17.68
N VAL A 241 -7.40 7.68 17.63
CA VAL A 241 -7.73 8.61 18.73
C VAL A 241 -8.17 7.84 19.97
N ASP A 242 -9.06 6.86 19.81
CA ASP A 242 -9.59 6.04 20.89
C ASP A 242 -8.50 5.24 21.63
N ARG A 243 -7.37 5.01 20.95
CA ARG A 243 -6.19 4.31 21.47
C ARG A 243 -5.11 5.23 22.01
N ASP A 244 -5.31 6.55 21.96
CA ASP A 244 -4.33 7.57 22.37
C ASP A 244 -2.97 7.45 21.64
N ILE A 245 -3.01 7.04 20.37
CA ILE A 245 -1.80 6.87 19.53
C ILE A 245 -1.80 7.74 18.27
N GLN A 246 -2.85 8.52 18.05
CA GLN A 246 -2.99 9.37 16.86
C GLN A 246 -1.80 10.33 16.71
N SER A 247 -1.33 10.96 17.79
CA SER A 247 -0.18 11.87 17.77
C SER A 247 1.18 11.16 17.62
N SER A 248 1.21 9.83 17.69
CA SER A 248 2.41 9.01 17.50
C SER A 248 2.30 8.09 16.28
N THR A 249 1.35 8.36 15.38
CA THR A 249 1.14 7.59 14.17
C THR A 249 1.32 8.50 12.96
N GLU A 250 2.24 8.12 12.08
CA GLU A 250 2.43 8.72 10.76
C GLU A 250 1.60 7.95 9.75
N ILE A 251 0.74 8.64 9.00
CA ILE A 251 -0.10 8.03 7.97
C ILE A 251 0.33 8.58 6.62
N VAL A 252 0.67 7.66 5.73
CA VAL A 252 1.01 7.96 4.34
C VAL A 252 -0.05 7.33 3.47
N VAL A 253 -0.86 8.15 2.80
CA VAL A 253 -1.85 7.68 1.82
C VAL A 253 -1.28 7.91 0.43
N VAL A 254 -1.27 6.85 -0.38
CA VAL A 254 -0.80 6.87 -1.76
C VAL A 254 -1.82 6.22 -2.68
N SER A 255 -1.62 6.43 -3.98
CA SER A 255 -2.21 5.62 -5.04
C SER A 255 -1.10 5.18 -5.98
N ASP A 256 -1.28 4.07 -6.63
CA ASP A 256 -0.33 3.46 -7.55
C ASP A 256 -0.47 3.99 -8.98
N HIS A 257 -1.68 4.32 -9.41
CA HIS A 257 -1.95 4.96 -10.70
C HIS A 257 -3.30 5.70 -10.71
N GLY A 258 -3.58 6.39 -11.82
CA GLY A 258 -4.88 6.98 -12.07
C GLY A 258 -5.84 6.00 -12.76
N MET A 259 -6.88 6.55 -13.40
CA MET A 259 -7.86 5.78 -14.16
C MET A 259 -8.34 6.59 -15.38
N GLY A 260 -8.13 6.05 -16.58
CA GLY A 260 -8.66 6.57 -17.84
C GLY A 260 -10.03 5.98 -18.15
N SER A 261 -10.78 6.61 -19.05
CA SER A 261 -11.95 5.99 -19.67
C SER A 261 -11.51 5.14 -20.85
N THR A 262 -12.25 4.07 -21.13
CA THR A 262 -12.14 3.34 -22.40
C THR A 262 -13.33 3.66 -23.30
N ASP A 263 -13.11 3.59 -24.62
CA ASP A 263 -14.18 3.72 -25.61
C ASP A 263 -14.27 2.40 -26.38
N PRO A 264 -15.40 1.67 -26.31
CA PRO A 264 -15.53 0.39 -26.98
C PRO A 264 -15.36 0.51 -28.49
N THR A 265 -15.59 1.68 -29.09
CA THR A 265 -15.46 1.91 -30.54
C THR A 265 -14.01 2.22 -30.97
N LYS A 266 -13.12 2.54 -30.03
CA LYS A 266 -11.72 2.87 -30.31
C LYS A 266 -10.84 1.63 -30.17
N VAL A 267 -10.83 0.83 -31.23
CA VAL A 267 -10.08 -0.42 -31.27
C VAL A 267 -9.06 -0.46 -32.38
N ILE A 268 -7.93 -1.10 -32.11
CA ILE A 268 -6.87 -1.40 -33.07
C ILE A 268 -6.86 -2.91 -33.29
N TYR A 269 -7.26 -3.34 -34.48
CA TYR A 269 -7.24 -4.75 -34.86
C TYR A 269 -5.81 -5.16 -35.21
N MET A 270 -5.22 -6.02 -34.37
CA MET A 270 -3.83 -6.44 -34.56
C MET A 270 -3.66 -7.30 -35.83
N ASP A 271 -4.70 -8.05 -36.19
CA ASP A 271 -4.78 -8.93 -37.35
C ASP A 271 -4.88 -8.17 -38.69
N ASP A 272 -5.16 -6.86 -38.68
CA ASP A 272 -5.07 -6.02 -39.88
C ASP A 272 -3.60 -5.67 -40.24
N LEU A 273 -2.67 -5.76 -39.27
CA LEU A 273 -1.28 -5.32 -39.41
C LEU A 273 -0.33 -6.48 -39.67
N VAL A 274 -0.53 -7.58 -38.93
CA VAL A 274 0.27 -8.81 -39.05
C VAL A 274 -0.65 -10.01 -38.86
N PRO A 275 -0.53 -11.09 -39.66
CA PRO A 275 -1.36 -12.26 -39.52
C PRO A 275 -1.33 -12.85 -38.10
N GLU A 276 -2.51 -13.25 -37.61
CA GLU A 276 -2.61 -13.97 -36.34
C GLU A 276 -1.76 -15.25 -36.42
N GLY A 277 -0.90 -15.44 -35.42
CA GLY A 277 -0.02 -16.60 -35.34
C GLY A 277 1.43 -16.37 -35.76
N ASP A 278 1.78 -15.23 -36.37
CA ASP A 278 3.19 -14.85 -36.64
C ASP A 278 3.92 -14.35 -35.38
N TYR A 279 3.16 -14.07 -34.31
CA TYR A 279 3.66 -13.57 -33.04
C TYR A 279 2.86 -14.13 -31.87
N ASP A 280 3.47 -14.16 -30.70
CA ASP A 280 2.81 -14.35 -29.42
C ASP A 280 2.55 -12.98 -28.77
N VAL A 281 1.47 -12.87 -27.98
CA VAL A 281 1.04 -11.63 -27.36
C VAL A 281 1.04 -11.78 -25.84
N ILE A 282 1.59 -10.79 -25.15
CA ILE A 282 1.38 -10.62 -23.71
C ILE A 282 0.70 -9.27 -23.49
N TYR A 283 -0.50 -9.30 -22.92
CA TYR A 283 -1.19 -8.11 -22.41
C TYR A 283 -0.70 -7.81 -21.00
N ASN A 284 -0.11 -6.64 -20.82
CA ASN A 284 0.42 -6.16 -19.54
C ASN A 284 -0.33 -4.89 -19.13
N GLY A 285 -1.55 -5.06 -18.61
CA GLY A 285 -2.52 -3.98 -18.53
C GLY A 285 -2.96 -3.56 -19.93
N VAL A 286 -2.97 -2.25 -20.22
CA VAL A 286 -3.27 -1.72 -21.57
C VAL A 286 -2.09 -1.86 -22.55
N LEU A 287 -0.88 -2.14 -22.04
CA LEU A 287 0.29 -2.33 -22.89
C LEU A 287 0.27 -3.71 -23.52
N VAL A 288 0.81 -3.79 -24.74
CA VAL A 288 0.96 -5.06 -25.45
C VAL A 288 2.42 -5.31 -25.77
N TYR A 289 2.93 -6.46 -25.35
CA TYR A 289 4.19 -6.97 -25.86
C TYR A 289 3.92 -7.94 -27.00
N LEU A 290 4.60 -7.71 -28.11
CA LEU A 290 4.64 -8.64 -29.23
C LEU A 290 5.95 -9.41 -29.24
N TYR A 291 5.84 -10.73 -29.37
CA TYR A 291 6.97 -11.65 -29.52
C TYR A 291 6.87 -12.35 -30.88
N PRO A 292 7.56 -11.85 -31.92
CA PRO A 292 7.63 -12.52 -33.20
C PRO A 292 8.12 -13.97 -33.06
N LYS A 293 7.40 -14.93 -33.65
CA LYS A 293 7.83 -16.34 -33.65
C LYS A 293 9.11 -16.53 -34.46
N ASP A 294 9.19 -15.85 -35.60
CA ASP A 294 10.42 -15.66 -36.35
C ASP A 294 11.09 -14.36 -35.91
N LYS A 295 12.12 -14.49 -35.05
CA LYS A 295 12.86 -13.34 -34.51
C LYS A 295 13.53 -12.49 -35.60
N THR A 296 13.82 -13.07 -36.77
CA THR A 296 14.43 -12.32 -37.89
C THR A 296 13.46 -11.28 -38.47
N LYS A 297 12.15 -11.46 -38.27
CA LYS A 297 11.10 -10.54 -38.72
C LYS A 297 10.76 -9.43 -37.72
N THR A 298 11.44 -9.35 -36.58
CA THR A 298 11.11 -8.37 -35.52
C THR A 298 11.08 -6.94 -36.05
N VAL A 299 12.11 -6.53 -36.80
CA VAL A 299 12.18 -5.18 -37.38
C VAL A 299 11.11 -4.98 -38.44
N GLU A 300 10.87 -5.97 -39.31
CA GLU A 300 9.82 -5.89 -40.35
C GLU A 300 8.43 -5.70 -39.73
N ILE A 301 8.10 -6.48 -38.70
CA ILE A 301 6.84 -6.37 -37.95
C ILE A 301 6.75 -4.99 -37.29
N ALA A 302 7.81 -4.56 -36.59
CA ALA A 302 7.83 -3.25 -35.94
C ALA A 302 7.63 -2.10 -36.94
N GLU A 303 8.19 -2.18 -38.14
CA GLU A 303 8.00 -1.15 -39.18
C GLU A 303 6.55 -1.07 -39.67
N LYS A 304 5.84 -2.20 -39.79
CA LYS A 304 4.39 -2.19 -40.12
C LYS A 304 3.59 -1.46 -39.03
N PHE A 305 3.85 -1.76 -37.77
CA PHE A 305 3.20 -1.07 -36.64
C PHE A 305 3.62 0.40 -36.54
N LYS A 306 4.87 0.77 -36.85
CA LYS A 306 5.32 2.18 -36.90
C LYS A 306 4.61 2.97 -37.99
N GLN A 307 4.41 2.38 -39.17
CA GLN A 307 3.66 3.01 -40.26
C GLN A 307 2.21 3.25 -39.88
N GLU A 308 1.55 2.24 -39.29
CA GLU A 308 0.18 2.39 -38.80
C GLU A 308 0.09 3.45 -37.70
N ALA A 309 0.93 3.37 -36.67
CA ALA A 309 0.99 4.34 -35.58
C ALA A 309 1.09 5.78 -36.09
N LYS A 310 1.92 6.00 -37.12
CA LYS A 310 2.10 7.31 -37.76
C LYS A 310 0.88 7.74 -38.58
N ALA A 311 0.19 6.81 -39.22
CA ALA A 311 -0.95 7.09 -40.08
C ALA A 311 -2.22 7.39 -39.28
N SER A 312 -2.50 6.61 -38.24
CA SER A 312 -3.73 6.70 -37.45
C SER A 312 -3.59 7.57 -36.20
N GLY A 313 -2.39 7.63 -35.60
CA GLY A 313 -2.13 8.38 -34.37
C GLY A 313 -2.82 7.79 -33.13
N ASN A 314 -3.27 6.54 -33.17
CA ASN A 314 -4.04 5.90 -32.10
C ASN A 314 -3.21 5.02 -31.15
N PHE A 315 -1.93 4.79 -31.44
CA PHE A 315 -0.98 4.16 -30.53
C PHE A 315 0.44 4.64 -30.81
N ARG A 316 1.33 4.37 -29.85
CA ARG A 316 2.78 4.46 -29.96
C ARG A 316 3.40 3.07 -29.96
N ILE A 317 4.55 2.96 -30.57
CA ILE A 317 5.35 1.74 -30.61
C ILE A 317 6.79 2.08 -30.22
N TRP A 318 7.38 1.22 -29.38
CA TRP A 318 8.81 1.19 -29.13
C TRP A 318 9.33 -0.21 -29.41
N LEU A 319 10.42 -0.32 -30.17
CA LEU A 319 11.31 -1.45 -29.97
C LEU A 319 11.94 -1.32 -28.58
N LYS A 320 12.26 -2.45 -27.96
CA LYS A 320 12.88 -2.47 -26.63
C LYS A 320 14.11 -1.55 -26.53
N GLU A 321 14.91 -1.52 -27.58
CA GLU A 321 16.13 -0.73 -27.69
C GLU A 321 15.85 0.76 -27.94
N GLU A 322 14.63 1.11 -28.34
CA GLU A 322 14.17 2.47 -28.65
C GLU A 322 13.38 3.11 -27.49
N ILE A 323 13.18 2.39 -26.38
CA ILE A 323 12.46 2.92 -25.21
C ILE A 323 13.22 4.14 -24.66
N PRO A 324 12.55 5.30 -24.49
CA PRO A 324 13.21 6.50 -24.00
C PRO A 324 13.86 6.28 -22.62
N TYR A 325 15.09 6.77 -22.47
CA TYR A 325 15.88 6.58 -21.25
C TYR A 325 15.17 7.09 -19.99
N ASP A 326 14.52 8.26 -20.08
CA ASP A 326 13.86 8.93 -18.97
C ASP A 326 12.63 8.19 -18.43
N VAL A 327 12.12 7.20 -19.18
CA VAL A 327 11.02 6.33 -18.74
C VAL A 327 11.54 5.22 -17.79
N HIS A 328 12.86 5.00 -17.76
CA HIS A 328 13.54 4.03 -16.91
C HIS A 328 13.00 2.58 -17.03
N TYR A 329 12.44 2.23 -18.18
CA TYR A 329 11.80 0.94 -18.44
C TYR A 329 12.71 -0.03 -19.20
N ASN A 330 13.88 -0.31 -18.61
CA ASN A 330 14.92 -1.15 -19.20
C ASN A 330 15.12 -2.45 -18.41
N SER A 331 14.53 -3.55 -18.90
CA SER A 331 14.66 -4.87 -18.29
C SER A 331 14.66 -5.98 -19.34
N THR A 332 15.33 -7.10 -19.06
CA THR A 332 15.26 -8.32 -19.89
C THR A 332 13.83 -8.84 -20.03
N ARG A 333 12.95 -8.52 -19.08
CA ARG A 333 11.53 -8.92 -19.03
C ARG A 333 10.59 -8.06 -19.89
N VAL A 334 11.06 -6.94 -20.44
CA VAL A 334 10.29 -6.15 -21.42
C VAL A 334 10.35 -6.86 -22.78
N GLY A 335 9.18 -7.02 -23.42
CA GLY A 335 9.07 -7.63 -24.74
C GLY A 335 9.83 -6.87 -25.84
N PRO A 336 10.17 -7.53 -26.96
CA PRO A 336 11.00 -6.94 -28.01
C PRO A 336 10.29 -5.80 -28.76
N ILE A 337 8.97 -5.89 -28.89
CA ILE A 337 8.13 -4.83 -29.45
C ILE A 337 7.08 -4.50 -28.38
N LEU A 338 7.02 -3.23 -28.00
CA LEU A 338 6.06 -2.68 -27.05
C LEU A 338 5.10 -1.75 -27.79
N LEU A 339 3.82 -2.09 -27.77
CA LEU A 339 2.72 -1.25 -28.25
C LEU A 339 2.03 -0.57 -27.06
N ILE A 340 1.77 0.72 -27.21
CA ILE A 340 1.23 1.59 -26.18
C ILE A 340 0.03 2.30 -26.80
N PRO A 341 -1.21 1.88 -26.51
CA PRO A 341 -2.37 2.57 -27.06
C PRO A 341 -2.42 4.02 -26.58
N GLU A 342 -2.91 4.92 -27.42
CA GLU A 342 -3.31 6.25 -26.97
C GLU A 342 -4.56 6.15 -26.09
N ARG A 343 -4.85 7.22 -25.36
CA ARG A 343 -6.00 7.28 -24.44
C ARG A 343 -7.29 6.78 -25.12
N GLU A 344 -8.04 5.96 -24.40
CA GLU A 344 -9.29 5.29 -24.82
C GLU A 344 -9.14 4.17 -25.87
N TRP A 345 -8.00 4.06 -26.56
CA TRP A 345 -7.77 3.03 -27.56
C TRP A 345 -7.35 1.69 -26.95
N ASN A 346 -7.74 0.59 -27.59
CA ASN A 346 -7.41 -0.75 -27.13
C ASN A 346 -7.01 -1.66 -28.30
N PHE A 347 -5.98 -2.47 -28.10
CA PHE A 347 -5.61 -3.52 -29.05
C PHE A 347 -6.50 -4.74 -28.85
N VAL A 348 -7.02 -5.29 -29.95
CA VAL A 348 -7.88 -6.48 -29.95
C VAL A 348 -7.61 -7.35 -31.18
N PHE A 349 -8.12 -8.57 -31.14
CA PHE A 349 -8.29 -9.41 -32.33
C PHE A 349 -9.75 -9.42 -32.74
N ARG A 350 -10.03 -9.49 -34.05
CA ARG A 350 -11.42 -9.62 -34.53
C ARG A 350 -12.13 -10.83 -33.95
N SER A 351 -11.39 -11.92 -33.72
CA SER A 351 -11.89 -13.17 -33.14
C SER A 351 -12.36 -13.02 -31.68
N SER A 352 -11.84 -12.05 -30.93
CA SER A 352 -12.14 -11.85 -29.50
C SER A 352 -12.94 -10.59 -29.20
N TYR A 353 -13.15 -9.71 -30.17
CA TYR A 353 -13.83 -8.44 -29.97
C TYR A 353 -15.34 -8.52 -30.21
N ASN A 354 -16.11 -8.09 -29.20
CA ASN A 354 -17.55 -7.87 -29.29
C ASN A 354 -17.86 -6.43 -28.85
N PRO A 355 -18.41 -5.55 -29.70
CA PRO A 355 -18.70 -4.17 -29.33
C PRO A 355 -19.76 -4.03 -28.21
N GLU A 356 -20.67 -5.00 -28.08
CA GLU A 356 -21.70 -5.03 -27.03
C GLU A 356 -21.14 -5.51 -25.69
N ASN A 357 -20.01 -6.23 -25.71
CA ASN A 357 -19.33 -6.73 -24.53
C ASN A 357 -17.81 -6.71 -24.77
N PRO A 358 -17.19 -5.52 -24.76
CA PRO A 358 -15.78 -5.38 -25.09
C PRO A 358 -14.91 -6.20 -24.13
N PRO A 359 -13.80 -6.80 -24.60
CA PRO A 359 -12.93 -7.66 -23.79
C PRO A 359 -12.04 -6.88 -22.81
N PHE A 360 -12.25 -5.56 -22.69
CA PHE A 360 -11.49 -4.65 -21.84
C PHE A 360 -12.43 -3.87 -20.90
N PRO A 361 -11.93 -3.44 -19.73
CA PRO A 361 -12.74 -2.74 -18.73
C PRO A 361 -13.21 -1.36 -19.21
N LYS A 362 -14.20 -0.76 -18.53
CA LYS A 362 -14.74 0.59 -18.84
C LYS A 362 -13.84 1.75 -18.41
N GLY A 363 -12.93 1.46 -17.49
CA GLY A 363 -11.80 2.32 -17.15
C GLY A 363 -10.52 1.50 -17.18
N SER A 364 -9.39 2.12 -17.49
CA SER A 364 -8.09 1.46 -17.56
C SER A 364 -6.93 2.40 -17.28
#